data_AF-A0A957EFZ9-F1
#
_entry.id   AF-A0A957EFZ9-F1
#
_cell.length_a   1.000
_cell.length_b   1.000
_cell.length_c   1.000
_cell.angle_alpha   90.00
_cell.angle_beta   90.00
_cell.angle_gamma   90.00
#
_symmetry.space_group_name_H-M   'P 1'
#
loop_
_entity.id
_entity.type
_entity.pdbx_description
1 polymer ?
#
loop_
_entity_poly.entity_id
_entity_poly.type
_entity_poly.pdbx_seq_one_letter_code
_entity_poly.pdbx_strand_id
1 'polypeptide(L)'
;MMTTPTFSQSISNFRTMASGITTRLDTLAGIGITATDAADMDTFAKELDELNSEQEELKAQLKTKTDELNEKMKEAKGKYSDLAKRVKIATPQEHWAAFGITAKR
;
A
#
# COMPACT_ATOMS: atom_id res chain seq x y z
N MET A 1 5.09 -28.26 -0.61
CA MET A 1 4.40 -27.03 -1.06
C MET A 1 5.46 -26.06 -1.51
N MET A 2 5.48 -25.60 -2.77
CA MET A 2 6.33 -24.48 -3.16
C MET A 2 5.63 -23.19 -2.72
N THR A 3 6.30 -22.39 -1.89
CA THR A 3 5.84 -21.07 -1.49
C THR A 3 5.93 -20.11 -2.68
N THR A 4 4.83 -19.43 -2.99
CA THR A 4 4.84 -18.34 -4.00
C THR A 4 5.83 -17.27 -3.54
N PRO A 5 6.81 -16.88 -4.37
CA PRO A 5 7.76 -15.84 -4.02
C PRO A 5 7.04 -14.52 -3.79
N THR A 6 7.49 -13.77 -2.78
CA THR A 6 7.05 -12.38 -2.58
C THR A 6 7.47 -11.50 -3.76
N PHE A 7 6.83 -10.34 -3.94
CA PHE A 7 7.21 -9.39 -5.00
C PHE A 7 8.71 -9.03 -4.93
N SER A 8 9.23 -8.72 -3.74
CA SER A 8 10.64 -8.41 -3.54
C SER A 8 11.57 -9.57 -3.91
N GLN A 9 11.18 -10.82 -3.61
CA GLN A 9 11.94 -12.00 -4.02
C GLN A 9 11.91 -12.19 -5.55
N SER A 10 10.76 -12.00 -6.18
CA SER A 10 10.62 -12.08 -7.64
C SER A 10 11.47 -11.03 -8.36
N ILE A 11 11.47 -9.78 -7.88
CA ILE A 11 12.31 -8.70 -8.41
C ILE A 11 13.80 -9.01 -8.21
N SER A 12 14.19 -9.50 -7.02
CA SER A 12 15.57 -9.89 -6.73
C SER A 12 16.06 -11.02 -7.65
N ASN A 13 15.20 -12.01 -7.91
CA ASN A 13 15.50 -13.10 -8.83
C ASN A 13 15.64 -12.60 -10.27
N PHE A 14 14.73 -11.73 -10.72
CA PHE A 14 14.78 -11.13 -12.06
C PHE A 14 16.05 -10.30 -12.27
N ARG A 15 16.42 -9.46 -11.31
CA ARG A 15 17.67 -8.68 -11.33
C ARG A 15 18.91 -9.58 -11.41
N THR A 16 18.91 -10.67 -10.65
CA THR A 16 20.00 -11.65 -10.68
C THR A 16 20.12 -12.31 -12.05
N MET A 17 19.00 -12.60 -12.69
CA MET A 17 18.95 -13.14 -14.06
C MET A 17 19.46 -12.12 -15.09
N ALA A 18 18.97 -10.88 -15.06
CA ALA A 18 19.41 -9.82 -15.95
C ALA A 18 20.93 -9.60 -15.86
N SER A 19 21.46 -9.46 -14.65
CA SER A 19 22.91 -9.34 -14.41
C SER A 19 23.68 -10.57 -14.90
N GLY A 20 23.13 -11.77 -14.67
CA GLY A 20 23.72 -13.03 -15.12
C GLY A 20 23.83 -13.13 -16.64
N ILE A 21 22.81 -12.67 -17.37
CA ILE A 21 22.76 -12.64 -18.84
C ILE A 21 23.76 -11.62 -19.38
N THR A 22 23.76 -10.40 -18.86
CA THR A 22 24.67 -9.34 -19.31
C THR A 22 26.14 -9.73 -19.10
N THR A 23 26.45 -10.38 -17.97
CA THR A 23 27.83 -10.81 -17.65
C THR A 23 28.31 -11.98 -18.52
N ARG A 24 27.40 -12.81 -19.03
CA ARG A 24 27.71 -14.06 -19.72
C ARG A 24 27.22 -14.09 -21.16
N LEU A 25 26.99 -12.91 -21.75
CA LEU A 25 26.36 -12.78 -23.05
C LEU A 25 27.09 -13.59 -24.14
N ASP A 26 28.43 -13.59 -24.12
CA ASP A 26 29.26 -14.33 -25.08
C ASP A 26 28.98 -15.83 -25.07
N THR A 27 28.67 -16.39 -23.90
CA THR A 27 28.35 -17.83 -23.74
C THR A 27 26.91 -18.15 -24.09
N LEU A 28 26.04 -17.14 -24.09
CA LEU A 28 24.59 -17.26 -24.32
C LEU A 28 24.20 -16.89 -25.76
N ALA A 29 25.08 -16.24 -26.52
CA ALA A 29 24.88 -15.95 -27.93
C ALA A 29 24.58 -17.23 -28.75
N GLY A 30 25.16 -18.36 -28.37
CA GLY A 30 24.95 -19.66 -29.02
C GLY A 30 23.53 -20.23 -28.90
N ILE A 31 22.72 -19.73 -27.95
CA ILE A 31 21.31 -20.11 -27.78
C ILE A 31 20.34 -19.01 -28.23
N GLY A 32 20.84 -17.97 -28.90
CA GLY A 32 20.02 -16.90 -29.47
C GLY A 32 19.66 -15.77 -28.50
N ILE A 33 20.29 -15.69 -27.32
CA ILE A 33 20.17 -14.51 -26.46
C ILE A 33 21.04 -13.39 -27.03
N THR A 34 20.41 -12.27 -27.37
CA THR A 34 21.06 -11.14 -28.01
C THR A 34 21.45 -10.04 -27.01
N ALA A 35 22.32 -9.13 -27.45
CA ALA A 35 22.64 -7.93 -26.67
C ALA A 35 21.40 -7.06 -26.39
N THR A 36 20.43 -7.06 -27.29
CA THR A 36 19.15 -6.37 -27.11
C THR A 36 18.36 -6.99 -25.96
N ASP A 37 18.27 -8.33 -25.91
CA ASP A 37 17.55 -9.02 -24.82
C ASP A 37 18.19 -8.70 -23.45
N ALA A 38 19.52 -8.65 -23.38
CA ALA A 38 20.23 -8.29 -22.16
C ALA A 38 19.95 -6.84 -21.73
N ALA A 39 19.91 -5.89 -22.69
CA ALA A 39 19.61 -4.49 -22.42
C ALA A 39 18.14 -4.28 -21.99
N ASP A 40 17.21 -4.99 -22.61
CA ASP A 40 15.79 -4.94 -22.27
C ASP A 40 15.57 -5.50 -20.86
N MET A 41 16.23 -6.62 -20.52
CA MET A 41 16.16 -7.18 -19.16
C MET A 41 16.73 -6.25 -18.10
N ASP A 42 17.86 -5.58 -18.37
CA ASP A 42 18.45 -4.63 -17.42
C ASP A 42 17.56 -3.38 -17.23
N THR A 43 16.94 -2.90 -18.31
CA THR A 43 15.98 -1.78 -18.26
C THR A 43 14.76 -2.16 -17.43
N PHE A 44 14.16 -3.32 -17.71
CA PHE A 44 12.99 -3.80 -16.99
C PHE A 44 13.29 -4.07 -15.51
N ALA A 45 14.50 -4.52 -15.18
CA ALA A 45 14.91 -4.72 -13.78
C ALA A 45 14.95 -3.40 -13.00
N LYS A 46 15.42 -2.31 -13.63
CA LYS A 46 15.43 -0.97 -13.04
C LYS A 46 14.02 -0.44 -12.81
N GLU A 47 13.15 -0.57 -13.81
CA GLU A 47 11.73 -0.17 -13.68
C GLU A 47 11.03 -0.92 -12.55
N LEU A 48 11.32 -2.21 -12.36
CA LEU A 48 10.79 -2.99 -11.24
C LEU A 48 11.29 -2.49 -9.88
N ASP A 49 12.58 -2.13 -9.77
CA ASP A 49 13.16 -1.58 -8.55
C ASP A 49 12.56 -0.20 -8.21
N GLU A 50 12.34 0.64 -9.23
CA GLU A 50 11.68 1.95 -9.11
C GLU A 50 10.24 1.79 -8.61
N LEU A 51 9.42 1.00 -9.29
CA LEU A 51 8.02 0.75 -8.91
C LEU A 51 7.91 0.14 -7.51
N ASN A 52 8.81 -0.77 -7.13
CA ASN A 52 8.82 -1.33 -5.78
C ASN A 52 9.17 -0.28 -4.72
N SER A 53 10.11 0.62 -5.01
CA SER A 53 10.50 1.71 -4.12
C SER A 53 9.34 2.70 -3.92
N GLU A 54 8.67 3.10 -5.01
CA GLU A 54 7.46 3.93 -4.96
C GLU A 54 6.34 3.25 -4.16
N GLN A 55 6.16 1.95 -4.33
CA GLN A 55 5.16 1.19 -3.58
C GLN A 55 5.44 1.25 -2.06
N GLU A 56 6.68 1.05 -1.64
CA GLU A 56 7.06 1.11 -0.22
C GLU A 56 6.88 2.53 0.34
N GLU A 57 7.17 3.56 -0.44
CA GLU A 57 6.90 4.95 -0.05
C GLU A 57 5.39 5.18 0.15
N LEU A 58 4.56 4.77 -0.81
CA LEU A 58 3.11 4.91 -0.73
C LEU A 58 2.53 4.16 0.48
N LYS A 59 3.06 2.97 0.82
CA LYS A 59 2.67 2.24 2.03
C LYS A 59 3.00 3.04 3.30
N ALA A 60 4.17 3.66 3.37
CA ALA A 60 4.57 4.50 4.49
C ALA A 60 3.67 5.74 4.63
N GLN A 61 3.34 6.40 3.51
CA GLN A 61 2.41 7.52 3.48
C GLN A 61 1.00 7.11 3.92
N LEU A 62 0.49 5.98 3.41
CA LEU A 62 -0.81 5.43 3.78
C LEU A 62 -0.89 5.13 5.27
N LYS A 63 0.16 4.52 5.85
CA LYS A 63 0.22 4.25 7.29
C LYS A 63 0.10 5.54 8.09
N THR A 64 0.90 6.55 7.74
CA THR A 64 0.88 7.86 8.39
C THR A 64 -0.51 8.50 8.34
N LYS A 65 -1.15 8.50 7.16
CA LYS A 65 -2.50 9.05 7.00
C LYS A 65 -3.58 8.27 7.74
N THR A 66 -3.41 6.95 7.84
CA THR A 66 -4.30 6.09 8.62
C THR A 66 -4.21 6.41 10.11
N ASP A 67 -3.01 6.65 10.63
CA ASP A 67 -2.80 7.03 12.03
C ASP A 67 -3.42 8.41 12.32
N GLU A 68 -3.19 9.41 11.47
CA GLU A 68 -3.85 10.73 11.57
C GLU A 68 -5.39 10.63 11.55
N LEU A 69 -5.94 9.80 10.65
CA LEU A 69 -7.39 9.59 10.54
C LEU A 69 -7.95 8.94 11.81
N ASN A 70 -7.24 7.94 12.37
CA ASN A 70 -7.64 7.26 13.59
C ASN A 70 -7.69 8.21 14.79
N GLU A 71 -6.70 9.09 14.92
CA GLU A 71 -6.69 10.13 15.96
C GLU A 71 -7.89 11.08 15.82
N LYS A 72 -8.13 11.60 14.62
CA LYS A 72 -9.29 12.48 14.38
C LYS A 72 -10.62 11.79 14.59
N MET A 73 -10.73 10.51 14.26
CA MET A 73 -11.93 9.73 14.53
C MET A 73 -12.17 9.55 16.04
N LYS A 74 -11.10 9.37 16.83
CA LYS A 74 -11.20 9.30 18.29
C LYS A 74 -11.68 10.63 18.88
N GLU A 75 -11.11 11.75 18.42
CA GLU A 75 -11.58 13.09 18.80
C GLU A 75 -13.06 13.30 18.44
N ALA A 76 -13.45 12.93 17.21
CA ALA A 76 -14.82 13.07 16.72
C ALA A 76 -15.82 12.28 17.57
N LYS A 77 -15.48 11.03 17.94
CA LYS A 77 -16.31 10.20 18.83
C LYS A 77 -16.47 10.85 20.21
N GLY A 78 -15.40 11.42 20.77
CA GLY A 78 -15.45 12.14 22.04
C GLY A 78 -16.37 13.36 21.98
N LYS A 79 -16.19 14.21 20.96
CA LYS A 79 -17.04 15.40 20.72
C LYS A 79 -18.50 15.02 20.51
N TYR A 80 -18.76 14.02 19.69
CA TYR A 80 -20.11 13.52 19.45
C TYR A 80 -20.76 13.02 20.75
N SER A 81 -20.04 12.25 21.58
CA SER A 81 -20.57 11.76 22.85
C SER A 81 -20.96 12.88 23.81
N ASP A 82 -20.11 13.90 23.96
CA ASP A 82 -20.38 15.05 24.83
C ASP A 82 -21.57 15.88 24.31
N LEU A 83 -21.56 16.24 23.03
CA LEU A 83 -22.65 17.00 22.41
C LEU A 83 -23.98 16.22 22.45
N ALA A 84 -23.94 14.91 22.19
CA ALA A 84 -25.13 14.07 22.28
C ALA A 84 -25.72 14.06 23.70
N LYS A 85 -24.90 14.03 24.76
CA LYS A 85 -25.40 14.14 26.15
C LYS A 85 -26.11 15.47 26.39
N ARG A 86 -25.53 16.58 25.90
CA ARG A 86 -26.13 17.92 26.06
C ARG A 86 -27.46 18.05 25.31
N VAL A 87 -27.54 17.54 24.08
CA VAL A 87 -28.79 17.49 23.30
C VAL A 87 -29.85 16.66 24.03
N LYS A 88 -29.48 15.51 24.60
CA LYS A 88 -30.40 14.66 25.36
C LYS A 88 -30.99 15.34 26.60
N ILE A 89 -30.24 16.26 27.22
CA ILE A 89 -30.70 17.04 28.38
C ILE A 89 -31.67 18.15 27.93
N ALA A 90 -31.36 18.82 26.82
CA ALA A 90 -32.10 20.00 26.37
C ALA A 90 -33.35 19.69 25.52
N THR A 91 -33.45 18.48 24.97
CA THR A 91 -34.46 18.16 23.97
C THR A 91 -35.20 16.85 24.29
N PRO A 92 -36.54 16.80 24.12
CA PRO A 92 -37.31 15.56 24.20
C PRO A 92 -36.79 14.47 23.25
N GLN A 93 -36.93 13.21 23.67
CA GLN A 93 -36.41 12.04 22.95
C GLN A 93 -36.91 11.90 21.50
N GLU A 94 -38.14 12.35 21.24
CA GLU A 94 -38.79 12.35 19.92
C GLU A 94 -37.99 13.11 18.85
N HIS A 95 -37.17 14.08 19.26
CA HIS A 95 -36.41 14.93 18.35
C HIS A 95 -34.92 14.54 18.24
N TRP A 96 -34.44 13.54 18.98
CA TRP A 96 -33.03 13.15 18.99
C TRP A 96 -32.53 12.65 17.62
N ALA A 97 -33.41 12.03 16.84
CA ALA A 97 -33.08 11.53 15.51
C ALA A 97 -32.58 12.65 14.56
N ALA A 98 -33.07 13.88 14.71
CA ALA A 98 -32.63 15.03 13.92
C ALA A 98 -31.16 15.41 14.16
N PHE A 99 -30.60 15.00 15.31
CA PHE A 99 -29.20 15.22 15.67
C PHE A 99 -28.32 13.98 15.40
N GLY A 100 -28.85 13.00 14.66
CA GLY A 100 -28.18 11.72 14.42
C GLY A 100 -28.01 10.87 15.67
N ILE A 101 -28.83 11.11 16.71
CA ILE A 101 -28.81 10.34 17.96
C ILE A 101 -29.92 9.30 17.89
N THR A 102 -29.54 8.02 17.82
CA THR A 102 -30.50 6.92 17.89
C THR A 102 -30.95 6.68 19.33
N ALA A 103 -32.26 6.74 19.58
CA ALA A 103 -32.82 6.26 20.83
C ALA A 103 -32.68 4.73 20.91
N LYS A 104 -32.14 4.21 22.02
CA LYS A 104 -32.27 2.77 22.29
C LYS A 104 -33.76 2.46 22.50
N ARG A 105 -34.25 1.43 21.81
CA ARG A 105 -35.54 0.80 22.12
C ARG A 105 -35.53 0.22 23.54
#